data_AF-A0A2E7MD38-F1
#
_entry.id   AF-A0A2E7MD38-F1
#
_cell.length_a   1.000
_cell.length_b   1.000
_cell.length_c   1.000
_cell.angle_alpha   90.00
_cell.angle_beta   90.00
_cell.angle_gamma   90.00
#
_symmetry.space_group_name_H-M   'P 1'
#
loop_
_entity.id
_entity.type
_entity.pdbx_description
1 polymer ?
#
loop_
_entity_poly.entity_id
_entity_poly.type
_entity_poly.pdbx_seq_one_letter_code
_entity_poly.pdbx_strand_id
1 'polypeptide(L)'
;MNCPKCPQSPLRNEHWEGVDLDRCLVCGGLFLDPGELEGMLTSFSGGWADDSRYSAISNQQDMQLGSCPRCTTIMTPYLSPRNIRLDRCGSCGGLFLDQGELAAMRREVT
;
A
#
# COMPACT_ATOMS: atom_id res chain seq x y z
N MET A 1 -11.10 -9.03 2.29
CA MET A 1 -10.29 -7.99 2.96
C MET A 1 -10.76 -6.65 2.44
N ASN A 2 -11.21 -5.73 3.31
CA ASN A 2 -11.68 -4.40 2.88
C ASN A 2 -10.58 -3.37 3.01
N CYS A 3 -10.62 -2.34 2.17
CA CYS A 3 -9.64 -1.26 2.21
C CYS A 3 -9.70 -0.49 3.55
N PRO A 4 -8.56 -0.25 4.23
CA PRO A 4 -8.52 0.52 5.48
C PRO A 4 -9.06 1.95 5.32
N LYS A 5 -8.90 2.56 4.14
CA LYS A 5 -9.33 3.92 3.81
C LYS A 5 -10.71 3.98 3.16
N CYS A 6 -11.14 2.88 2.53
CA CYS A 6 -12.45 2.73 1.91
C CYS A 6 -13.15 1.49 2.49
N PRO A 7 -13.73 1.56 3.70
CA PRO A 7 -14.25 0.38 4.41
C PRO A 7 -15.33 -0.40 3.65
N GLN A 8 -16.00 0.26 2.70
CA GLN A 8 -17.03 -0.33 1.84
C GLN A 8 -16.47 -0.94 0.55
N SER A 9 -15.19 -0.75 0.25
CA SER A 9 -14.54 -1.30 -0.94
C SER A 9 -13.71 -2.53 -0.58
N PRO A 10 -13.94 -3.68 -1.23
CA PRO A 10 -13.02 -4.81 -1.13
C PRO A 10 -11.68 -4.48 -1.79
N LEU A 11 -10.61 -5.08 -1.29
CA LEU A 11 -9.34 -5.15 -1.98
C LEU A 11 -9.38 -6.26 -3.02
N ARG A 12 -8.78 -6.01 -4.18
CA ARG A 12 -8.65 -6.96 -5.28
C ARG A 12 -7.21 -7.43 -5.33
N ASN A 13 -7.05 -8.75 -5.31
CA ASN A 13 -5.74 -9.37 -5.45
C ASN A 13 -5.22 -9.21 -6.90
N GLU A 14 -3.97 -8.80 -7.02
CA GLU A 14 -3.21 -8.64 -8.25
C GLU A 14 -1.85 -9.31 -8.03
N HIS A 15 -1.40 -10.09 -9.01
CA HIS A 15 -0.09 -10.73 -8.96
C HIS A 15 0.87 -9.97 -9.87
N TRP A 16 2.00 -9.51 -9.33
CA TRP A 16 3.00 -8.77 -10.09
C TRP A 16 4.42 -9.20 -9.71
N GLU A 17 5.21 -9.59 -10.71
CA GLU A 17 6.62 -9.99 -10.54
C GLU A 17 6.87 -10.96 -9.36
N GLY A 18 5.94 -11.91 -9.14
CA GLY A 18 6.03 -12.89 -8.06
C GLY A 18 5.52 -12.42 -6.70
N VAL A 19 4.96 -11.22 -6.61
CA VAL A 19 4.40 -10.64 -5.38
C VAL A 19 2.88 -10.54 -5.52
N ASP A 20 2.17 -11.04 -4.51
CA ASP A 20 0.72 -10.87 -4.40
C ASP A 20 0.43 -9.50 -3.76
N LEU A 21 -0.53 -8.77 -4.34
CA LEU A 21 -0.82 -7.39 -3.96
C LEU A 21 -2.31 -7.18 -3.88
N ASP A 22 -2.76 -6.55 -2.81
CA ASP A 22 -4.17 -6.29 -2.60
C ASP A 22 -4.49 -4.81 -2.86
N ARG A 23 -5.04 -4.52 -4.04
CA ARG A 23 -5.33 -3.16 -4.51
C ARG A 23 -6.77 -2.74 -4.22
N CYS A 24 -6.96 -1.54 -3.68
CA CYS A 24 -8.26 -0.88 -3.64
C CYS A 24 -8.56 -0.21 -4.98
N LEU A 25 -9.68 -0.57 -5.63
CA LEU A 25 -10.08 0.06 -6.90
C LEU A 25 -10.71 1.46 -6.73
N VAL A 26 -11.03 1.87 -5.51
CA VAL A 26 -11.63 3.18 -5.21
C VAL A 26 -10.55 4.23 -4.97
N CYS A 27 -9.66 3.99 -4.00
CA CYS A 27 -8.60 4.94 -3.66
C CYS A 27 -7.25 4.64 -4.33
N GLY A 28 -7.06 3.43 -4.88
CA GLY A 28 -5.77 3.02 -5.45
C GLY A 28 -4.71 2.57 -4.44
N GLY A 29 -5.02 2.55 -3.14
CA GLY A 29 -4.11 2.07 -2.10
C GLY A 29 -3.83 0.57 -2.19
N LEU A 30 -2.67 0.16 -1.68
CA LEU A 30 -2.17 -1.22 -1.74
C LEU A 30 -1.96 -1.76 -0.34
N PHE A 31 -2.44 -2.97 -0.09
CA PHE A 31 -2.08 -3.73 1.09
C PHE A 31 -1.02 -4.77 0.73
N LEU A 32 -0.02 -4.87 1.59
CA LEU A 32 1.08 -5.83 1.52
C LEU A 32 1.04 -6.69 2.77
N ASP A 33 1.06 -7.99 2.58
CA ASP A 33 1.31 -8.95 3.63
C ASP A 33 2.78 -8.90 4.11
N PRO A 34 3.06 -9.42 5.31
CA PRO A 34 4.41 -9.43 5.85
C PRO A 34 5.38 -10.17 4.92
N GLY A 35 6.49 -9.52 4.55
CA GLY A 35 7.50 -10.07 3.64
C GLY A 35 7.31 -9.71 2.15
N GLU A 36 6.14 -9.20 1.76
CA GLU A 36 5.87 -8.84 0.36
C GLU A 36 6.58 -7.55 -0.06
N LEU A 37 6.78 -6.62 0.87
CA LEU A 37 7.51 -5.37 0.60
C LEU A 37 8.95 -5.67 0.15
N GLU A 38 9.63 -6.61 0.81
CA GLU A 38 10.98 -7.05 0.45
C GLU A 38 11.02 -7.66 -0.96
N GLY A 39 9.99 -8.44 -1.31
CA GLY A 39 9.79 -8.96 -2.67
C GLY A 39 9.64 -7.84 -3.70
N MET A 40 8.78 -6.85 -3.41
CA MET A 40 8.60 -5.70 -4.29
C MET A 40 9.89 -4.91 -4.48
N LEU A 41 10.62 -4.60 -3.39
CA LEU A 41 11.90 -3.88 -3.43
C LEU A 41 12.96 -4.59 -4.26
N THR A 42 12.94 -5.92 -4.30
CA THR A 42 13.84 -6.72 -5.14
C THR A 42 13.44 -6.66 -6.61
N SER A 43 12.14 -6.76 -6.91
CA SER A 43 11.59 -6.77 -8.28
C SER A 43 11.43 -5.38 -8.92
N PHE A 44 11.51 -4.29 -8.16
CA PHE A 44 11.38 -2.91 -8.68
C PHE A 44 12.45 -2.51 -9.72
N SER A 45 13.50 -3.32 -9.90
CA SER A 45 14.45 -3.20 -11.01
C SER A 45 13.78 -3.37 -12.40
N GLY A 46 12.57 -3.97 -12.47
CA GLY A 46 11.81 -4.22 -13.72
C GLY A 46 10.75 -3.18 -14.11
N GLY A 47 10.50 -2.15 -13.27
CA GLY A 47 9.62 -1.03 -13.62
C GLY A 47 8.10 -1.32 -13.63
N TRP A 48 7.42 -1.11 -12.50
CA TRP A 48 5.95 -1.11 -12.44
C TRP A 48 5.36 0.16 -13.06
N ALA A 49 4.74 0.13 -14.24
CA ALA A 49 4.00 1.29 -14.77
C ALA A 49 2.74 1.59 -13.96
N ASP A 50 2.81 2.54 -13.02
CA ASP A 50 1.63 3.05 -12.32
C ASP A 50 0.83 3.93 -13.30
N ASP A 51 -0.13 3.32 -14.00
CA ASP A 51 -1.09 4.01 -14.89
C ASP A 51 -2.23 4.68 -14.08
N SER A 52 -2.15 4.62 -12.76
CA SER A 52 -3.14 5.17 -11.84
C SER A 52 -2.95 6.69 -11.76
N ARG A 53 -3.70 7.44 -12.58
CA ARG A 53 -3.79 8.90 -12.42
C ARG A 53 -4.10 9.23 -10.95
N TYR A 54 -3.15 9.89 -10.28
CA TYR A 54 -3.25 10.38 -8.90
C TYR A 54 -4.63 11.02 -8.69
N SER A 55 -5.53 10.33 -8.01
CA SER A 55 -6.91 10.79 -7.87
C SER A 55 -6.95 11.79 -6.72
N ALA A 56 -7.71 12.88 -6.87
CA ALA A 56 -7.87 13.89 -5.83
C ALA A 56 -8.48 13.35 -4.51
N ILE A 57 -8.99 12.11 -4.52
CA ILE A 57 -9.54 11.39 -3.36
C ILE A 57 -8.42 10.93 -2.41
N SER A 58 -7.23 10.60 -2.95
CA SER A 58 -6.06 10.11 -2.19
C SER A 58 -5.61 11.09 -1.10
N ASN A 59 -5.56 12.39 -1.40
CA ASN A 59 -5.09 13.41 -0.46
C ASN A 59 -6.01 13.63 0.75
N GLN A 60 -7.29 13.25 0.67
CA GLN A 60 -8.24 13.48 1.76
C GLN A 60 -8.16 12.38 2.83
N GLN A 61 -7.67 11.20 2.47
CA GLN A 61 -7.68 10.00 3.32
C GLN A 61 -6.31 9.67 3.94
N ASP A 62 -5.25 10.38 3.53
CA ASP A 62 -3.85 10.20 3.93
C ASP A 62 -3.60 10.35 5.45
N MET A 63 -4.54 11.00 6.17
CA MET A 63 -4.50 11.16 7.63
C MET A 63 -5.43 10.20 8.39
N GLN A 64 -6.20 9.38 7.69
CA GLN A 64 -7.20 8.53 8.31
C GLN A 64 -6.64 7.13 8.55
N LEU A 65 -6.44 6.78 9.82
CA LEU A 65 -6.02 5.43 10.21
C LEU A 65 -7.17 4.45 9.98
N GLY A 66 -6.86 3.31 9.37
CA GLY A 66 -7.82 2.25 9.12
C GLY A 66 -7.52 0.96 9.87
N SER A 67 -8.49 0.05 9.89
CA SER A 67 -8.32 -1.30 10.40
C SER A 67 -7.54 -2.16 9.40
N CYS A 68 -6.58 -2.94 9.90
CA CYS A 68 -5.84 -3.89 9.09
C CYS A 68 -6.81 -4.87 8.40
N PRO A 69 -6.73 -5.05 7.07
CA PRO A 69 -7.65 -5.93 6.35
C PRO A 69 -7.51 -7.41 6.73
N ARG A 70 -6.34 -7.79 7.25
CA ARG A 70 -6.00 -9.18 7.64
C ARG A 70 -6.43 -9.55 9.05
N CYS A 71 -6.19 -8.69 10.04
CA CYS A 71 -6.44 -9.01 11.45
C CYS A 71 -7.27 -7.95 12.20
N THR A 72 -7.79 -6.94 11.51
CA THR A 72 -8.66 -5.86 12.03
C THR A 72 -8.03 -4.89 13.04
N THR A 73 -6.80 -5.14 13.52
CA THR A 73 -6.04 -4.22 14.37
C THR A 73 -5.88 -2.87 13.69
N ILE A 74 -6.10 -1.78 14.43
CA ILE A 74 -5.87 -0.41 13.94
C ILE A 74 -4.40 -0.26 13.53
N MET A 75 -4.18 0.21 12.31
CA MET A 75 -2.84 0.45 11.79
C MET A 75 -2.30 1.79 12.32
N THR A 76 -0.98 1.90 12.42
CA THR A 76 -0.29 3.10 12.89
C THR A 76 0.67 3.60 11.82
N PRO A 77 0.90 4.93 11.73
CA PRO A 77 1.86 5.47 10.78
C PRO A 77 3.24 4.87 11.03
N TYR A 78 3.89 4.48 9.94
CA TYR A 78 5.24 3.95 9.90
C TYR A 78 6.02 4.72 8.84
N LEU A 79 7.17 5.25 9.23
CA LEU A 79 8.10 5.87 8.31
C LEU A 79 9.17 4.85 7.96
N SER A 80 9.21 4.46 6.69
CA SER A 80 10.26 3.55 6.20
C SER A 80 11.64 4.23 6.25
N PRO A 81 12.75 3.48 6.17
CA PRO A 81 14.10 4.06 6.14
C PRO A 81 14.35 5.04 5.00
N ARG A 82 13.52 5.00 3.94
CA ARG A 82 13.55 5.92 2.78
C ARG A 82 12.53 7.06 2.92
N ASN A 83 12.06 7.34 4.14
CA ASN A 83 11.15 8.45 4.42
C ASN A 83 9.80 8.39 3.68
N ILE A 84 9.40 7.21 3.19
CA ILE A 84 8.06 6.95 2.67
C ILE A 84 7.17 6.67 3.87
N ARG A 85 6.12 7.48 4.01
CA ARG A 85 5.05 7.26 4.99
C ARG A 85 4.24 6.04 4.54
N LEU A 86 3.81 5.24 5.50
CA LEU A 86 3.04 4.02 5.30
C LEU A 86 2.16 3.83 6.53
N ASP A 87 1.14 2.99 6.44
CA ASP A 87 0.45 2.47 7.62
C ASP A 87 0.93 1.04 7.89
N ARG A 88 1.31 0.74 9.15
CA ARG A 88 1.76 -0.60 9.56
C ARG A 88 0.84 -1.19 10.61
N CYS A 89 0.49 -2.46 10.44
CA CYS A 89 -0.19 -3.24 11.46
C CYS A 89 0.79 -3.73 12.53
N GLY A 90 0.58 -3.35 13.79
CA GLY A 90 1.40 -3.83 14.91
C GLY A 90 1.18 -5.30 15.29
N SER A 91 0.10 -5.93 14.81
CA SER A 91 -0.25 -7.32 15.15
C SER A 91 0.28 -8.33 14.13
N CYS A 92 -0.07 -8.18 12.84
CA CYS A 92 0.38 -9.11 11.81
C CYS A 92 1.64 -8.63 11.05
N GLY A 93 1.98 -7.34 11.13
CA GLY A 93 3.11 -6.76 10.39
C GLY A 93 2.78 -6.31 8.96
N GLY A 94 1.55 -6.50 8.48
CA GLY A 94 1.12 -6.04 7.16
C GLY A 94 1.21 -4.51 7.01
N LEU A 95 1.45 -4.07 5.78
CA LEU A 95 1.65 -2.67 5.42
C LEU A 95 0.52 -2.22 4.49
N PHE A 96 0.16 -0.95 4.59
CA PHE A 96 -0.75 -0.31 3.67
C PHE A 96 -0.10 0.95 3.12
N LEU A 97 -0.10 1.06 1.79
CA LEU A 97 0.41 2.17 1.02
C LEU A 97 -0.78 2.95 0.49
N ASP A 98 -0.83 4.24 0.80
CA ASP A 98 -1.78 5.16 0.22
C ASP A 98 -1.41 5.43 -1.27
N GLN A 99 -2.38 5.88 -2.06
CA GLN A 99 -2.17 6.08 -3.50
C GLN A 99 -1.07 7.13 -3.74
N GLY A 100 -0.09 6.77 -4.56
CA GLY A 100 1.04 7.62 -4.93
C GLY A 100 2.28 7.49 -4.04
N GLU A 101 2.19 6.82 -2.88
CA GLU A 101 3.37 6.43 -2.10
C GLU A 101 4.21 5.39 -2.87
N LEU A 102 3.55 4.51 -3.63
CA LEU A 102 4.22 3.58 -4.56
C LEU A 102 5.01 4.33 -5.65
N ALA A 103 4.44 5.42 -6.19
CA ALA A 103 5.12 6.25 -7.18
C ALA A 103 6.29 7.02 -6.57
N ALA A 104 6.19 7.43 -5.29
CA ALA A 104 7.30 8.01 -4.54
C ALA A 104 8.45 7.00 -4.37
N MET A 105 8.15 5.73 -4.09
CA MET A 105 9.19 4.68 -4.01
C MET A 105 9.98 4.52 -5.32
N ARG A 106 9.35 4.74 -6.49
CA ARG A 106 10.01 4.62 -7.80
C ARG A 106 11.00 5.74 -8.11
N ARG A 107 10.87 6.92 -7.49
CA ARG A 107 11.68 8.10 -7.85
C ARG A 107 13.05 8.15 -7.16
N GLU A 108 13.31 7.28 -6.19
CA GLU A 108 14.56 7.27 -5.41
C GLU A 108 15.45 6.04 -5.68
N VAL A 109 15.26 5.36 -6.82
CA VAL A 109 16.13 4.26 -7.28
C VAL A 109 17.06 4.73 -8.42
N THR A 110 17.59 5.96 -8.33
CA THR A 110 18.67 6.43 -9.22
C THR A 110 20.02 6.29 -8.55
#